data_AF-A0A0G1Y233-F1
#
_entry.id   AF-A0A0G1Y233-F1
#
_cell.length_a   1.000
_cell.length_b   1.000
_cell.length_c   1.000
_cell.angle_alpha   90.00
_cell.angle_beta   90.00
_cell.angle_gamma   90.00
#
_symmetry.space_group_name_H-M   'P 1'
#
loop_
_entity.id
_entity.type
_entity.pdbx_description
1 polymer ?
#
loop_
_entity_poly.entity_id
_entity_poly.type
_entity_poly.pdbx_seq_one_letter_code
_entity_poly.pdbx_strand_id
1 'polypeptide(L)'
;MRLLNLTPHELVLVGENSDPIVRIPQSGQVARVATRATKVGEVEVDGYIVPVVSTEFGEIDGLPEATDGTIYIVSIVALAALKGTRQDVVAPDTGPQSAIRNADGTIKGVKRFTR
;
A
#
# COMPACT_ATOMS: atom_id res chain seq x y z
N MET A 1 -7.62 20.19 -4.09
CA MET A 1 -7.42 18.74 -3.91
C MET A 1 -6.35 18.53 -2.84
N ARG A 2 -6.62 17.68 -1.86
CA ARG A 2 -5.75 17.40 -0.70
C ARG A 2 -5.33 15.93 -0.74
N LEU A 3 -4.05 15.65 -0.50
CA LEU A 3 -3.54 14.29 -0.32
C LEU A 3 -3.37 14.03 1.18
N LEU A 4 -3.91 12.92 1.68
CA LEU A 4 -3.74 12.48 3.06
C LEU A 4 -3.01 11.14 3.09
N ASN A 5 -1.77 11.16 3.57
CA ASN A 5 -0.95 9.96 3.66
C ASN A 5 -1.28 9.17 4.94
N LEU A 6 -1.99 8.05 4.76
CA LEU A 6 -2.36 7.11 5.80
C LEU A 6 -1.36 5.93 5.88
N THR A 7 -0.12 6.14 5.45
CA THR A 7 0.97 5.17 5.60
C THR A 7 1.94 5.62 6.70
N PRO A 8 2.74 4.70 7.29
CA PRO A 8 3.64 5.01 8.41
C PRO A 8 4.86 5.85 8.08
N HIS A 9 5.07 6.20 6.81
CA HIS A 9 6.29 6.86 6.35
C HIS A 9 5.95 7.98 5.36
N GLU A 10 6.84 8.97 5.27
CA GLU A 10 6.75 9.98 4.21
C GLU A 10 6.77 9.29 2.83
N LEU A 11 5.90 9.75 1.93
CA LEU A 11 5.93 9.35 0.54
C LEU A 11 6.55 10.45 -0.30
N VAL A 12 7.47 10.08 -1.18
CA VAL A 12 8.04 11.00 -2.18
C VAL A 12 7.52 10.62 -3.56
N LEU A 13 6.83 11.56 -4.22
CA LEU A 13 6.56 11.48 -5.65
C LEU A 13 7.74 12.04 -6.43
N VAL A 14 8.19 11.30 -7.43
CA VAL A 14 9.32 11.69 -8.29
C VAL A 14 8.89 11.84 -9.74
N GLY A 15 9.56 12.73 -10.46
CA GLY A 15 9.31 12.97 -11.88
C GLY A 15 10.00 11.96 -12.79
N GLU A 16 9.90 12.19 -14.09
CA GLU A 16 10.52 11.33 -15.12
C GLU A 16 12.04 11.19 -14.90
N ASN A 17 12.70 12.27 -14.50
CA ASN A 17 14.13 12.31 -14.19
C ASN A 17 14.50 11.72 -12.82
N SER A 18 13.55 11.14 -12.09
CA SER A 18 13.70 10.64 -10.71
C SER A 18 13.97 11.71 -9.65
N ASP A 19 13.79 12.99 -9.99
CA ASP A 19 13.86 14.11 -9.06
C ASP A 19 12.56 14.21 -8.22
N PRO A 20 12.64 14.51 -6.91
CA PRO A 20 11.46 14.72 -6.07
C PRO A 20 10.59 15.88 -6.59
N ILE A 21 9.31 15.60 -6.81
CA ILE A 21 8.29 16.61 -7.15
C ILE A 21 7.54 17.01 -5.87
N VAL A 22 7.08 16.01 -5.09
CA VAL A 22 6.25 16.23 -3.90
C VAL A 22 6.69 15.30 -2.79
N ARG A 23 6.75 15.84 -1.56
CA ARG A 23 6.86 15.06 -0.32
C ARG A 23 5.54 15.13 0.42
N ILE A 24 4.99 13.96 0.73
CA ILE A 24 3.69 13.82 1.39
C ILE A 24 3.97 13.23 2.78
N PRO A 25 4.03 14.07 3.83
CA PRO A 25 4.33 13.59 5.17
C PRO A 25 3.23 12.64 5.63
N GLN A 26 3.60 11.66 6.45
CA GLN A 26 2.62 10.82 7.14
C GLN A 26 1.64 11.71 7.94
N SER A 27 0.36 11.37 7.91
CA SER A 27 -0.69 12.14 8.59
C SER A 27 -0.69 11.95 10.11
N GLY A 28 0.06 10.98 10.63
CA GLY A 28 -0.05 10.50 12.01
C GLY A 28 -1.18 9.48 12.21
N GLN A 29 -2.05 9.29 11.22
CA GLN A 29 -3.04 8.21 11.15
C GLN A 29 -2.59 7.17 10.14
N VAL A 30 -2.77 5.88 10.44
CA VAL A 30 -2.38 4.77 9.55
C VAL A 30 -3.59 3.90 9.26
N ALA A 31 -3.91 3.69 7.99
CA ALA A 31 -4.94 2.76 7.58
C ALA A 31 -4.40 1.32 7.65
N ARG A 32 -5.07 0.45 8.42
CA ARG A 32 -4.66 -0.94 8.64
C ARG A 32 -5.80 -1.89 8.29
N VAL A 33 -5.47 -2.96 7.56
CA VAL A 33 -6.42 -4.03 7.25
C VAL A 33 -6.29 -5.12 8.30
N ALA A 34 -7.41 -5.57 8.86
CA ALA A 34 -7.43 -6.82 9.61
C ALA A 34 -7.15 -7.99 8.65
N THR A 35 -6.17 -8.85 8.95
CA THR A 35 -5.88 -10.03 8.13
C THR A 35 -6.10 -11.30 8.94
N ARG A 36 -6.69 -12.31 8.29
CA ARG A 36 -6.85 -13.65 8.87
C ARG A 36 -6.26 -14.67 7.92
N ALA A 37 -5.27 -15.42 8.39
CA ALA A 37 -4.69 -16.52 7.65
C ALA A 37 -5.40 -17.82 8.03
N THR A 38 -5.93 -18.54 7.04
CA THR A 38 -6.59 -19.83 7.21
C THR A 38 -5.80 -20.89 6.45
N LYS A 39 -5.41 -22.00 7.09
CA LYS A 39 -4.76 -23.13 6.41
C LYS A 39 -5.76 -23.74 5.41
N VAL A 40 -5.38 -23.79 4.15
CA VAL A 40 -6.18 -24.35 3.04
C VAL A 40 -5.58 -25.61 2.44
N GLY A 41 -4.38 -25.98 2.84
CA GLY A 41 -3.72 -27.20 2.40
C GLY A 41 -2.30 -27.32 2.95
N GLU A 42 -1.54 -28.22 2.35
CA GLU A 42 -0.12 -28.42 2.63
C GLU A 42 0.58 -28.96 1.38
N VAL A 43 1.87 -28.67 1.27
CA VAL A 43 2.73 -29.15 0.18
C VAL A 43 3.99 -29.78 0.77
N GLU A 44 4.48 -30.83 0.14
CA GLU A 44 5.77 -31.43 0.51
C GLU A 44 6.90 -30.76 -0.28
N VAL A 45 7.93 -30.28 0.43
CA VAL A 45 9.14 -29.68 -0.15
C VAL A 45 10.33 -30.30 0.56
N ASP A 46 11.20 -31.00 -0.19
CA ASP A 46 12.38 -31.69 0.34
C ASP A 46 12.11 -32.59 1.56
N GLY A 47 10.95 -33.25 1.59
CA GLY A 47 10.49 -34.11 2.69
C GLY A 47 9.86 -33.37 3.88
N TYR A 48 9.69 -32.04 3.80
CA TYR A 48 9.00 -31.24 4.82
C TYR A 48 7.58 -30.88 4.38
N ILE A 49 6.62 -31.05 5.28
CA ILE A 49 5.23 -30.61 5.07
C ILE A 49 5.11 -29.12 5.42
N VAL A 50 4.82 -28.30 4.42
CA VAL A 50 4.67 -26.84 4.54
C VAL A 50 3.19 -26.46 4.40
N PRO A 51 2.58 -25.76 5.38
CA PRO A 51 1.18 -25.36 5.30
C PRO A 51 0.98 -24.29 4.23
N VAL A 52 -0.06 -24.46 3.41
CA VAL A 52 -0.56 -23.43 2.50
C VAL A 52 -1.70 -22.68 3.19
N VAL A 53 -1.57 -21.36 3.27
CA VAL A 53 -2.60 -20.49 3.87
C VAL A 53 -3.24 -19.58 2.84
N SER A 54 -4.53 -19.33 2.99
CA SER A 54 -5.24 -18.25 2.31
C SER A 54 -5.40 -17.06 3.26
N THR A 55 -5.20 -15.85 2.75
CA THR A 55 -5.34 -14.62 3.52
C THR A 55 -6.67 -13.95 3.21
N GLU A 56 -7.51 -13.83 4.22
CA GLU A 56 -8.75 -13.05 4.18
C GLU A 56 -8.47 -11.65 4.71
N PHE A 57 -8.89 -10.64 3.93
CA PHE A 57 -8.88 -9.24 4.34
C PHE A 57 -10.23 -8.90 4.99
N GLY A 58 -10.19 -8.43 6.23
CA GLY A 58 -11.33 -7.92 6.99
C GLY A 58 -11.47 -6.41 6.87
N GLU A 59 -12.04 -5.80 7.91
CA GLU A 59 -12.27 -4.35 7.96
C GLU A 59 -10.97 -3.55 7.94
N ILE A 60 -11.08 -2.32 7.44
CA ILE A 60 -9.98 -1.36 7.42
C ILE A 60 -10.20 -0.36 8.54
N ASP A 61 -9.34 -0.41 9.55
CA ASP A 61 -9.27 0.60 10.60
C ASP A 61 -8.43 1.80 10.14
N GLY A 62 -8.77 2.99 10.62
CA GLY A 62 -8.02 4.22 10.35
C GLY A 62 -8.16 4.78 8.93
N LEU A 63 -9.11 4.29 8.12
CA LEU A 63 -9.50 4.90 6.84
C LEU A 63 -10.74 5.80 7.04
N PRO A 64 -10.62 7.14 6.92
CA PRO A 64 -11.76 8.04 7.06
C PRO A 64 -12.82 7.85 5.97
N GLU A 65 -14.03 8.34 6.24
CA GLU A 65 -15.09 8.48 5.26
C GLU A 65 -14.67 9.37 4.07
N ALA A 66 -15.24 9.08 2.90
CA ALA A 66 -14.93 9.84 1.70
C ALA A 66 -15.30 11.32 1.89
N THR A 67 -14.33 12.20 1.60
CA THR A 67 -14.48 13.65 1.76
C THR A 67 -14.16 14.33 0.44
N ASP A 68 -15.01 15.27 0.02
CA ASP A 68 -14.84 15.95 -1.27
C ASP A 68 -13.47 16.64 -1.38
N GLY A 69 -12.85 16.50 -2.55
CA GLY A 69 -11.52 17.03 -2.82
C GLY A 69 -10.36 16.38 -2.04
N THR A 70 -10.56 15.26 -1.33
CA THR A 70 -9.51 14.54 -0.60
C THR A 70 -9.20 13.18 -1.25
N ILE A 71 -7.92 12.86 -1.40
CA ILE A 71 -7.43 11.53 -1.79
C ILE A 71 -6.64 10.94 -0.63
N TYR A 72 -6.99 9.72 -0.23
CA TYR A 72 -6.32 8.97 0.83
C TYR A 72 -5.28 8.03 0.22
N ILE A 73 -4.06 8.10 0.73
CA ILE A 73 -2.96 7.23 0.31
C ILE A 73 -2.80 6.15 1.37
N VAL A 74 -3.01 4.91 0.98
CA VAL A 74 -2.93 3.73 1.86
C VAL A 74 -1.85 2.76 1.36
N SER A 75 -1.59 1.69 2.11
CA SER A 75 -0.72 0.60 1.63
C SER A 75 -1.40 -0.18 0.49
N ILE A 76 -0.62 -0.87 -0.33
CA ILE A 76 -1.18 -1.69 -1.43
C ILE A 76 -2.10 -2.81 -0.90
N VAL A 77 -1.84 -3.29 0.31
CA VAL A 77 -2.68 -4.30 0.99
C VAL A 77 -4.03 -3.70 1.39
N ALA A 78 -4.02 -2.48 1.94
CA ALA A 78 -5.25 -1.74 2.25
C ALA A 78 -6.07 -1.40 1.00
N LEU A 79 -5.40 -0.98 -0.06
CA LEU A 79 -6.06 -0.77 -1.34
C LEU A 79 -6.69 -2.07 -1.89
N ALA A 80 -5.97 -3.18 -1.85
CA ALA A 80 -6.49 -4.48 -2.31
C ALA A 80 -7.72 -4.94 -1.50
N ALA A 81 -7.72 -4.70 -0.19
CA ALA A 81 -8.85 -5.03 0.69
C ALA A 81 -10.13 -4.25 0.32
N LEU A 82 -10.00 -3.03 -0.22
CA LEU A 82 -11.14 -2.21 -0.65
C LEU A 82 -11.84 -2.73 -1.90
N LYS A 83 -11.20 -3.60 -2.70
CA LYS A 83 -11.77 -4.20 -3.91
C LYS A 83 -12.43 -3.18 -4.86
N GLY A 84 -11.86 -1.97 -4.96
CA GLY A 84 -12.36 -0.90 -5.82
C GLY A 84 -13.60 -0.14 -5.32
N THR A 85 -14.10 -0.43 -4.11
CA THR A 85 -15.30 0.23 -3.55
C THR A 85 -15.09 1.72 -3.25
N ARG A 86 -13.85 2.16 -3.02
CA ARG A 86 -13.48 3.56 -2.76
C ARG A 86 -12.76 4.19 -3.95
N GLN A 87 -13.31 5.31 -4.44
CA GLN A 87 -12.79 6.05 -5.60
C GLN A 87 -11.75 7.12 -5.24
N ASP A 88 -11.73 7.48 -3.97
CA ASP A 88 -10.88 8.48 -3.34
C ASP A 88 -9.63 7.88 -2.67
N VAL A 89 -9.36 6.59 -2.88
CA VAL A 89 -8.24 5.88 -2.26
C VAL A 89 -7.27 5.37 -3.32
N VAL A 90 -5.98 5.57 -3.07
CA VAL A 90 -4.86 5.11 -3.91
C VAL A 90 -3.74 4.52 -3.06
N ALA A 91 -2.82 3.78 -3.69
CA ALA A 91 -1.57 3.35 -3.07
C ALA A 91 -0.37 3.82 -3.90
N PRO A 92 0.81 4.03 -3.29
CA PRO A 92 2.02 4.25 -4.07
C PRO A 92 2.33 3.02 -4.94
N ASP A 93 2.59 3.20 -6.24
CA ASP A 93 3.02 2.09 -7.09
C ASP A 93 4.49 1.76 -6.78
N THR A 94 4.68 0.71 -5.99
CA THR A 94 6.01 0.21 -5.59
C THR A 94 6.58 -0.81 -6.58
N GLY A 95 5.96 -1.00 -7.74
CA GLY A 95 6.39 -1.91 -8.79
C GLY A 95 7.66 -1.44 -9.54
N PRO A 96 8.29 -2.34 -10.33
CA PRO A 96 9.59 -2.07 -10.98
C PRO A 96 9.61 -0.85 -11.91
N GLN A 97 8.47 -0.48 -12.49
CA GLN A 97 8.36 0.64 -13.43
C GLN A 97 8.19 2.01 -12.73
N SER A 98 7.87 2.02 -11.43
CA SER A 98 7.53 3.23 -10.69
C SER A 98 8.47 3.48 -9.51
N ALA A 99 8.84 2.44 -8.76
CA ALA A 99 9.68 2.60 -7.58
C ALA A 99 11.12 3.00 -7.93
N ILE A 100 11.56 4.12 -7.37
CA ILE A 100 12.98 4.47 -7.30
C ILE A 100 13.49 4.02 -5.93
N ARG A 101 14.60 3.29 -5.92
CA ARG A 101 15.17 2.70 -4.70
C ARG A 101 16.51 3.35 -4.34
N ASN A 102 16.79 3.41 -3.05
CA ASN A 102 18.10 3.73 -2.52
C ASN A 102 19.07 2.55 -2.73
N ALA A 103 20.36 2.77 -2.49
CA ALA A 103 21.39 1.74 -2.60
C ALA A 103 21.16 0.53 -1.69
N ASP A 104 20.46 0.71 -0.57
CA ASP A 104 20.06 -0.33 0.37
C ASP A 104 18.76 -1.08 -0.02
N GLY A 105 18.18 -0.74 -1.17
CA GLY A 105 16.95 -1.33 -1.69
C GLY A 105 15.65 -0.73 -1.13
N THR A 106 15.71 0.19 -0.16
CA THR A 106 14.53 0.91 0.36
C THR A 106 13.93 1.83 -0.70
N ILE A 107 12.64 2.14 -0.61
CA ILE A 107 11.98 3.02 -1.59
C ILE A 107 12.35 4.48 -1.29
N LYS A 108 13.01 5.11 -2.25
CA LYS A 108 13.33 6.54 -2.26
C LYS A 108 12.12 7.38 -2.67
N GLY A 109 11.32 6.87 -3.60
CA GLY A 109 10.11 7.53 -4.11
C GLY A 109 9.42 6.71 -5.19
N VAL A 110 8.25 7.16 -5.63
CA VAL A 110 7.45 6.51 -6.68
C VAL A 110 7.05 7.51 -7.75
N LYS A 111 6.95 7.05 -9.00
CA LYS A 111 6.54 7.92 -10.12
C LYS A 111 5.03 8.14 -10.20
N ARG A 112 4.25 7.20 -9.66
CA ARG A 112 2.79 7.22 -9.80
C ARG A 112 2.09 6.51 -8.63
N PHE A 113 0.79 6.73 -8.56
CA PHE A 113 -0.13 5.95 -7.74
C PHE A 113 -0.74 4.79 -8.54
N THR A 114 -1.21 3.78 -7.82
CA THR A 114 -2.00 2.67 -8.34
C THR A 114 -3.35 2.58 -7.61
N ARG A 115 -4.28 1.84 -8.20
CA ARG A 115 -5.67 1.72 -7.75
C ARG A 115 -6.21 0.31 -7.91
#